data_AF-A0A3S1AWD2-F1
#
_entry.id   AF-A0A3S1AWD2-F1
#
_cell.length_a   1.000
_cell.length_b   1.000
_cell.length_c   1.000
_cell.angle_alpha   90.00
_cell.angle_beta   90.00
_cell.angle_gamma   90.00
#
_symmetry.space_group_name_H-M   'P 1'
#
loop_
_entity.id
_entity.type
_entity.pdbx_description
1 polymer ?
#
loop_
_entity_poly.entity_id
_entity_poly.type
_entity_poly.pdbx_seq_one_letter_code
_entity_poly.pdbx_strand_id
1 'polypeptide(L)'
;MDESLRHKNPNPILGANPLSKLTFWWLNPLFRKGYKGWLEESDMYNVCPRDSSKLLGENLQASWIKEMEGSKRGGKPSLMRALVRVFGVQYMLVGLIAMIEEFVKLVQPVLLAEFLDYFSARSTTSDIQAWLYATGVLLCTVTMALLHHQYFLGSARIGMNARVGTCALIYKKSLRLSNKSLNESSVGQIV
;
A
#
# COMPACT_ATOMS: atom_id res chain seq x y z
N MET A 1 -19.25 -16.61 8.20
CA MET A 1 -18.40 -17.64 7.54
C MET A 1 -17.89 -16.97 6.29
N ASP A 2 -16.58 -16.68 6.17
CA ASP A 2 -16.04 -15.95 5.01
C ASP A 2 -16.35 -16.74 3.73
N GLU A 3 -17.15 -16.15 2.85
CA GLU A 3 -17.59 -16.76 1.60
C GLU A 3 -16.42 -16.99 0.62
N SER A 4 -15.32 -16.24 0.83
CA SER A 4 -14.03 -16.35 0.11
C SER A 4 -13.27 -17.67 0.35
N LEU A 5 -13.84 -18.63 1.08
CA LEU A 5 -13.26 -19.96 1.29
C LEU A 5 -13.89 -21.06 0.42
N ARG A 6 -14.90 -20.76 -0.40
CA ARG A 6 -15.53 -21.77 -1.29
C ARG A 6 -14.58 -22.33 -2.35
N HIS A 7 -13.59 -21.55 -2.79
CA HIS A 7 -12.60 -21.98 -3.77
C HIS A 7 -11.18 -21.83 -3.18
N LYS A 8 -10.41 -22.92 -3.18
CA LYS A 8 -8.99 -22.90 -2.78
C LYS A 8 -8.14 -22.31 -3.91
N ASN A 9 -8.17 -20.99 -4.08
CA ASN A 9 -7.35 -20.27 -5.04
C ASN A 9 -6.35 -19.35 -4.29
N PRO A 10 -5.19 -19.88 -3.83
CA PRO A 10 -4.24 -19.11 -3.04
C PRO A 10 -3.64 -17.95 -3.84
N ASN A 11 -3.34 -16.85 -3.16
CA ASN A 11 -2.79 -15.67 -3.81
C ASN A 11 -1.38 -15.96 -4.36
N PRO A 12 -1.14 -15.81 -5.67
CA PRO A 12 0.16 -16.10 -6.30
C PRO A 12 1.30 -15.21 -5.79
N ILE A 13 0.99 -14.05 -5.17
CA ILE A 13 2.00 -13.19 -4.54
C ILE A 13 2.76 -13.91 -3.41
N LEU A 14 2.17 -14.95 -2.80
CA LEU A 14 2.81 -15.71 -1.71
C LEU A 14 3.99 -16.54 -2.23
N GLY A 15 3.86 -17.13 -3.41
CA GLY A 15 4.91 -17.93 -4.06
C GLY A 15 5.79 -17.14 -5.04
N ALA A 16 5.48 -15.87 -5.29
CA ALA A 16 6.20 -15.06 -6.27
C ALA A 16 7.61 -14.68 -5.79
N ASN A 17 8.59 -14.80 -6.69
CA ASN A 17 9.95 -14.33 -6.48
C ASN A 17 9.99 -12.78 -6.40
N PRO A 18 11.06 -12.18 -5.84
CA PRO A 18 11.14 -10.73 -5.67
C PRO A 18 11.03 -9.95 -6.98
N LEU A 19 11.58 -10.47 -8.07
CA LEU A 19 11.49 -9.84 -9.39
C LEU A 19 10.05 -9.84 -9.92
N SER A 20 9.31 -10.94 -9.79
CA SER A 20 7.89 -11.01 -10.16
C SER A 20 7.04 -10.09 -9.30
N LYS A 21 7.36 -9.93 -8.01
CA LYS A 21 6.72 -8.93 -7.14
C LYS A 21 7.00 -7.51 -7.61
N LEU A 22 8.24 -7.22 -8.00
CA LEU A 22 8.69 -5.91 -8.47
C LEU A 22 8.00 -5.51 -9.79
N THR A 23 7.86 -6.46 -10.73
CA THR A 23 7.27 -6.22 -12.05
C THR A 23 5.79 -6.61 -12.16
N PHE A 24 5.16 -6.99 -11.05
CA PHE A 24 3.77 -7.48 -11.01
C PHE A 24 3.49 -8.69 -11.91
N TRP A 25 4.52 -9.45 -12.28
CA TRP A 25 4.40 -10.56 -13.22
C TRP A 25 3.46 -11.67 -12.73
N TRP A 26 3.32 -11.81 -11.40
CA TRP A 26 2.42 -12.77 -10.77
C TRP A 26 0.94 -12.57 -11.11
N LEU A 27 0.53 -11.39 -11.62
CA LEU A 27 -0.83 -11.11 -12.07
C LEU A 27 -1.12 -11.58 -13.50
N ASN A 28 -0.11 -11.88 -14.31
CA ASN A 28 -0.28 -12.26 -15.71
C ASN A 28 -1.24 -13.45 -15.94
N PRO A 29 -1.27 -14.50 -15.10
CA PRO A 29 -2.25 -15.59 -15.26
C PRO A 29 -3.70 -15.09 -15.19
N LEU A 30 -3.99 -14.14 -14.29
CA LEU A 30 -5.32 -13.55 -14.15
C LEU A 30 -5.68 -12.68 -15.35
N PHE A 31 -4.75 -11.84 -15.82
CA PHE A 31 -4.98 -11.03 -17.02
C PHE A 31 -5.17 -11.88 -18.28
N ARG A 32 -4.41 -12.96 -18.41
CA ARG A 32 -4.59 -13.90 -19.52
C ARG A 32 -5.95 -14.58 -19.49
N LYS A 33 -6.49 -14.84 -18.28
CA LYS A 33 -7.84 -15.39 -18.13
C LYS A 33 -8.90 -14.37 -18.53
N GLY A 34 -8.80 -13.14 -18.01
CA GLY A 34 -9.71 -12.04 -18.37
C GLY A 34 -9.63 -11.60 -19.84
N TYR A 35 -8.50 -11.82 -20.51
CA TYR A 35 -8.38 -11.61 -21.95
C TYR A 35 -9.15 -12.65 -22.77
N LYS A 36 -9.25 -13.90 -22.27
CA LYS A 36 -9.90 -15.01 -22.98
C LYS A 36 -11.42 -15.09 -22.73
N GLY A 37 -11.93 -14.40 -21.72
CA GLY A 37 -13.34 -14.42 -21.34
C GLY A 37 -13.59 -13.58 -20.10
N TRP A 38 -14.86 -13.52 -19.68
CA TRP A 38 -15.27 -12.77 -18.49
C TRP A 38 -14.71 -13.41 -17.22
N LEU A 39 -14.24 -12.58 -16.29
CA LEU A 39 -13.80 -13.04 -14.97
C LEU A 39 -15.01 -13.26 -14.07
N GLU A 40 -15.06 -14.43 -13.44
CA GLU A 40 -16.06 -14.76 -12.43
C GLU A 40 -15.47 -14.64 -11.01
N GLU A 41 -16.33 -14.59 -9.99
CA GLU A 41 -15.89 -14.53 -8.59
C GLU A 41 -15.01 -15.73 -8.20
N SER A 42 -15.29 -16.91 -8.79
CA SER A 42 -14.52 -18.15 -8.58
C SER A 42 -13.06 -18.06 -9.09
N ASP A 43 -12.78 -17.12 -10.00
CA ASP A 43 -11.46 -16.91 -10.60
C ASP A 43 -10.56 -16.01 -9.74
N MET A 44 -11.18 -15.27 -8.82
CA MET A 44 -10.46 -14.34 -7.97
C MET A 44 -9.58 -15.09 -6.97
N TYR A 45 -8.40 -14.53 -6.73
CA TYR A 45 -7.50 -15.08 -5.71
C TYR A 45 -7.98 -14.72 -4.31
N ASN A 46 -7.72 -15.63 -3.38
CA ASN A 46 -7.98 -15.39 -1.97
C ASN A 46 -7.13 -14.22 -1.46
N VAL A 47 -7.69 -13.49 -0.49
CA VAL A 47 -6.98 -12.40 0.19
C VAL A 47 -5.74 -12.97 0.87
N CYS A 48 -4.64 -12.21 0.83
CA CYS A 48 -3.44 -12.60 1.57
C CYS A 48 -3.74 -12.71 3.07
N PRO A 49 -3.22 -13.72 3.79
CA PRO A 49 -3.47 -13.85 5.23
C PRO A 49 -3.16 -12.60 6.04
N ARG A 50 -2.13 -11.84 5.62
CA ARG A 50 -1.72 -10.57 6.22
C ARG A 50 -2.75 -9.44 6.07
N ASP A 51 -3.56 -9.47 5.01
CA ASP A 51 -4.60 -8.47 4.72
C ASP A 51 -5.99 -8.95 5.15
N SER A 52 -6.07 -10.11 5.83
CA SER A 52 -7.36 -10.66 6.27
C SER A 52 -8.03 -9.76 7.32
N SER A 53 -9.34 -9.61 7.22
CA SER A 53 -10.16 -8.84 8.16
C SER A 53 -10.00 -9.32 9.61
N LYS A 54 -9.86 -10.64 9.78
CA LYS A 54 -9.60 -11.28 11.08
C LYS A 54 -8.32 -10.75 11.72
N LEU A 55 -7.19 -10.88 11.04
CA LEU A 55 -5.88 -10.47 11.57
C LEU A 55 -5.82 -8.95 11.79
N LEU A 56 -6.29 -8.17 10.81
CA LEU A 56 -6.31 -6.70 10.90
C LEU A 56 -7.19 -6.22 12.06
N GLY A 57 -8.38 -6.81 12.21
CA GLY A 57 -9.31 -6.49 13.29
C GLY A 57 -8.77 -6.90 14.67
N GLU A 58 -8.11 -8.05 14.79
CA GLU A 58 -7.45 -8.50 16.03
C GLU A 58 -6.30 -7.55 16.44
N ASN A 59 -5.43 -7.19 15.51
CA ASN A 59 -4.31 -6.27 15.76
C ASN A 59 -4.79 -4.87 16.18
N LEU A 60 -5.80 -4.34 15.49
CA LEU A 60 -6.35 -3.04 15.83
C LEU A 60 -7.11 -3.07 17.16
N GLN A 61 -7.85 -4.15 17.45
CA GLN A 61 -8.51 -4.35 18.74
C GLN A 61 -7.51 -4.42 19.89
N ALA A 62 -6.40 -5.15 19.73
CA ALA A 62 -5.35 -5.21 20.74
C ALA A 62 -4.72 -3.83 21.00
N SER A 63 -4.48 -3.05 19.94
CA SER A 63 -3.96 -1.69 20.07
C SER A 63 -4.96 -0.71 20.70
N TRP A 64 -6.26 -0.89 20.42
CA TRP A 64 -7.34 -0.12 21.04
C TRP A 64 -7.48 -0.40 22.53
N ILE A 65 -7.38 -1.67 22.95
CA ILE A 65 -7.40 -2.05 24.37
C ILE A 65 -6.25 -1.37 25.13
N LYS A 66 -5.04 -1.33 24.55
CA LYS A 66 -3.89 -0.62 25.13
C LYS A 66 -4.15 0.89 25.29
N GLU A 67 -4.79 1.54 24.32
CA GLU A 67 -5.20 2.96 24.47
C GLU A 67 -6.24 3.15 25.57
N MET A 68 -7.20 2.24 25.69
CA MET A 68 -8.22 2.28 26.75
C MET A 68 -7.62 2.07 28.15
N GLU A 69 -6.64 1.19 28.29
CA GLU A 69 -5.91 1.00 29.55
C GLU A 69 -5.07 2.23 29.91
N GLY A 70 -4.38 2.83 28.93
CA GLY A 70 -3.68 4.09 29.12
C GLY A 70 -4.62 5.24 29.50
N SER A 71 -5.85 5.23 28.99
CA SER A 71 -6.86 6.22 29.36
C SER A 71 -7.26 6.18 30.84
N LYS A 72 -7.27 5.00 31.46
CA LYS A 72 -7.49 4.86 32.92
C LYS A 72 -6.43 5.59 33.75
N ARG A 73 -5.27 5.91 33.17
CA ARG A 73 -4.17 6.67 33.80
C ARG A 73 -4.25 8.18 33.54
N GLY A 74 -5.37 8.69 33.03
CA GLY A 74 -5.64 10.13 32.86
C GLY A 74 -5.57 10.66 31.43
N GLY A 75 -5.34 9.81 30.43
CA GLY A 75 -5.33 10.20 29.01
C GLY A 75 -6.69 10.04 28.32
N LYS A 76 -6.95 10.80 27.25
CA LYS A 76 -8.06 10.49 26.32
C LYS A 76 -7.62 9.41 25.32
N PRO A 77 -8.41 8.33 25.14
CA PRO A 77 -8.08 7.28 24.17
C PRO A 77 -8.26 7.83 22.75
N SER A 78 -7.36 7.47 21.84
CA SER A 78 -7.38 7.97 20.46
C SER A 78 -7.26 6.83 19.46
N LEU A 79 -8.27 6.70 18.58
CA LEU A 79 -8.25 5.69 17.52
C LEU A 79 -7.09 5.95 16.54
N MET A 80 -6.77 7.23 16.31
CA MET A 80 -5.65 7.61 15.45
C MET A 80 -4.32 7.09 15.99
N ARG A 81 -4.10 7.16 17.32
CA ARG A 81 -2.90 6.56 17.93
C ARG A 81 -2.87 5.04 17.77
N ALA A 82 -4.02 4.37 17.91
CA ALA A 82 -4.11 2.92 17.69
C ALA A 82 -3.81 2.55 16.23
N LEU A 83 -4.32 3.32 15.26
CA LEU A 83 -4.03 3.13 13.83
C LEU A 83 -2.55 3.35 13.52
N VAL A 84 -1.96 4.44 14.00
CA VAL A 84 -0.52 4.72 13.82
C VAL A 84 0.34 3.64 14.48
N ARG A 85 -0.06 3.09 15.63
CA ARG A 85 0.66 1.99 16.27
C ARG A 85 0.68 0.71 15.42
N VAL A 86 -0.41 0.40 14.71
CA VAL A 86 -0.52 -0.82 13.89
C VAL A 86 0.09 -0.64 12.50
N PHE A 87 -0.19 0.49 11.85
CA PHE A 87 0.15 0.71 10.44
C PHE A 87 1.32 1.67 10.23
N GLY A 88 1.71 2.44 11.25
CA GLY A 88 2.67 3.53 11.12
C GLY A 88 4.06 3.08 10.67
N VAL A 89 4.59 1.97 11.20
CA VAL A 89 5.91 1.46 10.76
C VAL A 89 5.87 1.07 9.27
N GLN A 90 4.81 0.40 8.83
CA GLN A 90 4.67 0.01 7.42
C GLN A 90 4.53 1.24 6.52
N TYR A 91 3.76 2.23 6.98
CA TYR A 91 3.57 3.49 6.26
C TYR A 91 4.87 4.30 6.17
N MET A 92 5.65 4.37 7.25
CA MET A 92 6.96 5.02 7.27
C MET A 92 7.93 4.37 6.29
N LEU A 93 7.98 3.03 6.22
CA LEU A 93 8.83 2.32 5.27
C LEU A 93 8.47 2.63 3.81
N VAL A 94 7.17 2.69 3.47
CA VAL A 94 6.72 3.13 2.14
C VAL A 94 7.06 4.59 1.89
N GLY A 95 6.93 5.45 2.91
CA GLY A 95 7.30 6.86 2.84
C GLY A 95 8.78 7.09 2.55
N LEU A 96 9.68 6.27 3.10
CA LEU A 96 11.11 6.33 2.77
C LEU A 96 11.38 6.02 1.29
N ILE A 97 10.66 5.06 0.71
CA ILE A 97 10.77 4.76 -0.73
C ILE A 97 10.26 5.94 -1.57
N ALA A 98 9.14 6.54 -1.17
CA ALA A 98 8.60 7.73 -1.85
C ALA A 98 9.58 8.91 -1.78
N MET A 99 10.29 9.10 -0.66
CA MET A 99 11.31 10.15 -0.55
C MET A 99 12.47 9.95 -1.53
N ILE A 100 12.90 8.71 -1.75
CA ILE A 100 13.93 8.37 -2.74
C ILE A 100 13.43 8.67 -4.15
N GLU A 101 12.18 8.32 -4.46
CA GLU A 101 11.56 8.63 -5.75
C GLU A 101 11.54 10.15 -6.01
N GLU A 102 11.11 10.95 -5.02
CA GLU A 102 11.11 12.41 -5.16
C GLU A 102 12.52 12.98 -5.36
N PHE A 103 13.53 12.43 -4.70
CA PHE A 103 14.91 12.83 -4.95
C PHE A 103 15.34 12.55 -6.40
N VAL A 104 15.00 11.37 -6.93
CA VAL A 104 15.30 11.01 -8.33
C VAL A 104 14.61 11.96 -9.31
N LYS A 105 13.36 12.38 -9.04
CA LYS A 105 12.63 13.38 -9.84
C LYS A 105 13.34 14.73 -9.90
N LEU A 106 13.99 15.13 -8.81
CA LEU A 106 14.74 16.39 -8.75
C LEU A 106 16.09 16.29 -9.49
N VAL A 107 16.75 15.13 -9.45
CA VAL A 107 18.04 14.92 -10.12
C VAL A 107 17.89 14.76 -11.63
N GLN A 108 16.83 14.11 -12.10
CA GLN A 108 16.60 13.85 -13.52
C GLN A 108 16.69 15.09 -14.44
N PRO A 109 16.04 16.24 -14.15
CA PRO A 109 16.13 17.42 -14.99
C PRO A 109 17.53 18.04 -15.00
N VAL A 110 18.32 17.91 -13.92
CA VAL A 110 19.71 18.40 -13.89
C VAL A 110 20.58 17.57 -14.84
N LEU A 111 20.47 16.24 -14.78
CA LEU A 111 21.18 15.35 -15.72
C LEU A 111 20.76 15.60 -17.17
N LEU A 112 19.48 15.88 -17.40
CA LEU A 112 18.98 16.22 -18.72
C LEU A 112 19.52 17.56 -19.21
N ALA A 113 19.59 18.58 -18.36
CA ALA A 113 20.14 19.89 -18.72
C ALA A 113 21.61 19.80 -19.15
N GLU A 114 22.43 19.08 -18.37
CA GLU A 114 23.84 18.83 -18.70
C GLU A 114 24.00 18.01 -19.99
N PHE A 115 23.12 17.04 -20.22
CA PHE A 115 23.10 16.29 -21.48
C PHE A 115 22.74 17.18 -22.67
N LEU A 116 21.82 18.13 -22.51
CA LEU A 116 21.44 19.07 -23.57
C LEU A 116 22.54 20.10 -23.86
N ASP A 117 23.31 20.50 -22.85
CA ASP A 117 24.40 21.46 -23.05
C ASP A 117 25.52 20.90 -23.94
N TYR A 118 25.70 19.58 -24.02
CA TYR A 118 26.60 18.95 -24.98
C TYR A 118 26.34 19.39 -26.44
N PHE A 119 25.07 19.66 -26.80
CA PHE A 119 24.67 20.12 -28.14
C PHE A 119 24.78 21.63 -28.34
N SER A 120 25.20 22.40 -27.32
CA SER A 120 25.36 23.84 -27.43
C SER A 120 26.65 24.18 -28.20
N ALA A 121 26.64 25.30 -28.94
CA ALA A 121 27.77 25.70 -29.80
C ALA A 121 29.07 26.05 -29.03
N ARG A 122 29.02 26.10 -27.69
CA ARG A 122 30.16 26.40 -26.82
C ARG A 122 30.39 25.31 -25.78
N SER A 123 29.95 24.08 -26.05
CA SER A 123 29.99 23.00 -25.08
C SER A 123 31.44 22.67 -24.68
N THR A 124 31.67 22.57 -23.37
CA THR A 124 32.93 22.09 -22.78
C THR A 124 32.86 20.62 -22.39
N THR A 125 31.73 19.98 -22.66
CA THR A 125 31.37 18.64 -22.22
C THR A 125 31.96 17.59 -23.14
N SER A 126 32.69 16.63 -22.57
CA SER A 126 33.28 15.52 -23.32
C SER A 126 32.22 14.47 -23.72
N ASP A 127 32.43 13.77 -24.83
CA ASP A 127 31.58 12.65 -25.29
C ASP A 127 31.27 11.63 -24.19
N ILE A 128 32.26 11.30 -23.36
CA ILE A 128 32.09 10.34 -22.25
C ILE A 128 31.11 10.88 -21.20
N GLN A 129 31.18 12.18 -20.89
CA GLN A 129 30.27 12.82 -19.94
C GLN A 129 28.85 12.85 -20.50
N ALA A 130 28.68 13.14 -21.80
CA ALA A 130 27.39 13.10 -22.46
C ALA A 130 26.75 11.70 -22.39
N TRP A 131 27.52 10.64 -22.66
CA TRP A 131 27.03 9.25 -22.50
C TRP A 131 26.66 8.91 -21.05
N LEU A 132 27.42 9.41 -20.07
CA LEU A 132 27.12 9.23 -18.65
C LEU A 132 25.81 9.93 -18.26
N TYR A 133 25.60 11.17 -18.70
CA TYR A 133 24.35 11.91 -18.43
C TYR A 133 23.15 11.24 -19.11
N ALA A 134 23.26 10.85 -20.38
CA ALA A 134 22.20 10.13 -21.10
C ALA A 134 21.82 8.81 -20.41
N THR A 135 22.82 8.01 -20.03
CA THR A 135 22.62 6.76 -19.29
C THR A 135 22.00 7.04 -17.92
N GLY A 136 22.43 8.11 -17.23
CA GLY A 136 21.85 8.55 -15.97
C GLY A 136 20.37 8.90 -16.08
N VAL A 137 19.96 9.63 -17.12
CA VAL A 137 18.53 9.95 -17.38
C VAL A 137 17.72 8.69 -17.65
N LEU A 138 18.26 7.74 -18.43
CA LEU A 138 17.61 6.45 -18.69
C LEU A 138 17.41 5.66 -17.38
N LEU A 139 18.46 5.55 -16.56
CA LEU A 139 18.40 4.86 -15.28
C LEU A 139 17.39 5.52 -14.33
N CYS A 140 17.38 6.85 -14.24
CA CYS A 140 16.40 7.59 -13.44
C CYS A 140 14.96 7.25 -13.88
N THR A 141 14.71 7.22 -15.19
CA THR A 141 13.38 6.90 -15.75
C THR A 141 12.94 5.47 -15.43
N VAL A 142 13.83 4.49 -15.56
CA VAL A 142 13.54 3.08 -15.25
C VAL A 142 13.30 2.90 -13.74
N THR A 143 14.16 3.49 -12.90
CA THR A 143 14.02 3.43 -11.44
C THR A 143 12.71 4.07 -11.00
N MET A 144 12.35 5.22 -11.57
CA MET A 144 11.06 5.87 -11.35
C MET A 144 9.90 4.95 -11.66
N ALA A 145 9.86 4.35 -12.86
CA ALA A 145 8.78 3.46 -13.25
C ALA A 145 8.64 2.26 -12.29
N LEU A 146 9.76 1.66 -11.87
CA LEU A 146 9.74 0.51 -10.97
C LEU A 146 9.34 0.89 -9.53
N LEU A 147 9.88 1.98 -8.98
CA LEU A 147 9.59 2.39 -7.60
C LEU A 147 8.21 3.02 -7.45
N HIS A 148 7.77 3.81 -8.44
CA HIS A 148 6.49 4.52 -8.41
C HIS A 148 5.32 3.57 -8.16
N HIS A 149 5.22 2.50 -8.96
CA HIS A 149 4.12 1.54 -8.82
C HIS A 149 4.17 0.75 -7.51
N GLN A 150 5.38 0.44 -7.01
CA GLN A 150 5.54 -0.26 -5.74
C GLN A 150 5.13 0.60 -4.55
N TYR A 151 5.55 1.87 -4.49
CA TYR A 151 5.15 2.75 -3.40
C TYR A 151 3.64 2.99 -3.47
N PHE A 152 3.08 3.25 -4.65
CA PHE A 152 1.67 3.58 -4.81
C PHE A 152 0.78 2.44 -4.32
N LEU A 153 1.09 1.20 -4.75
CA LEU A 153 0.35 0.01 -4.31
C LEU A 153 0.58 -0.31 -2.83
N GLY A 154 1.80 -0.11 -2.31
CA GLY A 154 2.08 -0.25 -0.88
C GLY A 154 1.26 0.70 -0.02
N SER A 155 1.21 1.98 -0.41
CA SER A 155 0.40 3.02 0.20
C SER A 155 -1.10 2.68 0.17
N ALA A 156 -1.63 2.37 -1.01
CA ALA A 156 -3.03 2.01 -1.20
C ALA A 156 -3.43 0.77 -0.38
N ARG A 157 -2.55 -0.24 -0.32
CA ARG A 157 -2.77 -1.46 0.49
C ARG A 157 -2.84 -1.16 1.97
N ILE A 158 -1.99 -0.28 2.49
CA ILE A 158 -2.05 0.13 3.91
C ILE A 158 -3.36 0.86 4.20
N GLY A 159 -3.78 1.78 3.32
CA GLY A 159 -5.06 2.47 3.46
C GLY A 159 -6.26 1.52 3.46
N MET A 160 -6.27 0.54 2.54
CA MET A 160 -7.27 -0.52 2.50
C MET A 160 -7.28 -1.35 3.79
N ASN A 161 -6.11 -1.78 4.27
CA ASN A 161 -6.00 -2.57 5.50
C ASN A 161 -6.46 -1.78 6.74
N ALA A 162 -6.17 -0.48 6.81
CA ALA A 162 -6.65 0.40 7.86
C ALA A 162 -8.18 0.52 7.86
N ARG A 163 -8.79 0.67 6.68
CA ARG A 163 -10.25 0.68 6.52
C ARG A 163 -10.87 -0.65 6.97
N VAL A 164 -10.36 -1.78 6.46
CA VAL A 164 -10.86 -3.12 6.79
C VAL A 164 -10.75 -3.40 8.30
N GLY A 165 -9.61 -3.08 8.91
CA GLY A 165 -9.42 -3.25 10.35
C GLY A 165 -10.38 -2.40 11.18
N THR A 166 -10.63 -1.15 10.75
CA THR A 166 -11.55 -0.24 11.42
C THR A 166 -13.00 -0.71 11.31
N CYS A 167 -13.44 -1.13 10.13
CA CYS A 167 -14.77 -1.73 9.93
C CYS A 167 -14.96 -2.98 10.81
N ALA A 168 -13.97 -3.86 10.87
CA ALA A 168 -14.01 -5.05 11.72
C ALA A 168 -14.12 -4.68 13.22
N LEU A 169 -13.42 -3.62 13.66
CA LEU A 169 -13.50 -3.13 15.03
C LEU A 169 -14.87 -2.52 15.36
N ILE A 170 -15.42 -1.70 14.46
CA ILE A 170 -16.75 -1.09 14.60
C ILE A 170 -17.81 -2.18 14.66
N TYR A 171 -17.75 -3.18 13.77
CA TYR A 171 -18.68 -4.30 13.75
C TYR A 171 -18.64 -5.11 15.05
N LYS A 172 -17.44 -5.43 15.57
CA LYS A 172 -17.30 -6.09 16.87
C LYS A 172 -17.87 -5.25 18.02
N LYS A 173 -17.79 -3.91 17.93
CA LYS A 173 -18.33 -3.00 18.94
C LYS A 173 -19.85 -2.89 18.85
N SER A 174 -20.43 -2.82 17.64
CA SER A 174 -21.88 -2.77 17.44
C SER A 174 -22.59 -4.01 18.00
N LEU A 175 -22.00 -5.19 17.83
CA LEU A 175 -22.51 -6.44 18.40
C LEU A 175 -22.48 -6.52 19.94
N ARG A 176 -21.77 -5.59 20.61
CA ARG A 176 -21.63 -5.55 22.07
C ARG A 176 -22.22 -4.29 22.70
N LEU A 177 -22.82 -3.42 21.90
CA LEU A 177 -23.46 -2.21 22.37
C LEU A 177 -24.80 -2.56 23.04
N SER A 178 -25.12 -1.87 24.13
CA SER A 178 -26.41 -2.05 24.81
C SER A 178 -27.53 -1.43 23.97
N ASN A 179 -28.75 -1.96 24.07
CA ASN A 179 -29.92 -1.40 23.37
C ASN A 179 -30.14 0.08 23.71
N LYS A 180 -29.81 0.52 24.94
CA LYS A 180 -29.91 1.93 25.35
C LYS A 180 -28.98 2.83 24.52
N SER A 181 -27.70 2.48 24.45
CA SER A 181 -26.71 3.21 23.63
C SER A 181 -26.96 3.10 22.13
N LEU A 182 -27.61 2.01 21.69
CA LEU A 182 -27.93 1.77 20.30
C LEU A 182 -29.14 2.59 19.86
N ASN A 183 -30.13 2.82 20.73
CA ASN A 183 -31.25 3.71 20.47
C ASN A 183 -30.85 5.21 20.44
N GLU A 184 -29.76 5.58 21.09
CA GLU A 184 -29.20 6.94 21.05
C GLU A 184 -28.42 7.23 19.75
N SER A 185 -27.97 6.18 19.04
CA SER A 185 -27.24 6.31 17.77
C SER A 185 -28.13 5.83 16.62
N SER A 186 -28.56 6.72 15.73
CA SER A 186 -29.46 6.28 14.64
C SER A 186 -28.72 5.34 13.68
N VAL A 187 -29.44 4.37 13.09
CA VAL A 187 -28.85 3.44 12.11
C VAL A 187 -28.20 4.21 10.95
N GLY A 188 -28.79 5.35 10.55
CA GLY A 188 -28.23 6.23 9.51
C GLY A 188 -26.95 6.97 9.90
N GLN A 189 -26.58 7.03 11.19
CA GLN A 189 -25.28 7.55 11.64
C GLN A 189 -24.19 6.47 11.68
N ILE A 190 -24.57 5.20 11.65
CA ILE A 190 -23.64 4.05 11.69
C ILE A 190 -23.26 3.59 10.27
N VAL A 191 -24.18 3.74 9.31
CA VAL A 191 -24.01 3.43 7.87
C VAL A 191 -23.24 4.56 7.18
#